data_AF-A0A7C5ZPE7-F1
#
_entry.id   AF-A0A7C5ZPE7-F1
#
_cell.length_a   1.000
_cell.length_b   1.000
_cell.length_c   1.000
_cell.angle_alpha   90.00
_cell.angle_beta   90.00
_cell.angle_gamma   90.00
#
_symmetry.space_group_name_H-M   'P 1'
#
loop_
_entity.id
_entity.type
_entity.pdbx_description
1 polymer ?
#
loop_
_entity_poly.entity_id
_entity_poly.type
_entity_poly.pdbx_seq_one_letter_code
_entity_poly.pdbx_strand_id
1 'polypeptide(L)'
;MYGRFNDMQVYAFKIRYKKNKEDKDYLTEIIFAKSLSEAKRLAHEKFWKEKWSEFSVDFLKFNAYARYLRTSYKKLMPILNLIRGKNLDEAINIVAFIPRKAARMVEKLLLSVKANIEYLLDRYPNLNINNFFILELFATKGPFIKRWDTKYRGMGTRILKPMSHLTVRVGYKEMAKKLKKEKEVVRG
;
A
#
# COMPACT_ATOMS: atom_id res chain seq x y z
N MET A 1 -20.01 -29.06 -1.12
CA MET A 1 -20.89 -27.90 -0.86
C MET A 1 -20.03 -26.69 -0.48
N TYR A 2 -19.53 -25.95 -1.46
CA TYR A 2 -19.00 -24.60 -1.20
C TYR A 2 -20.17 -23.65 -1.36
N GLY A 3 -20.69 -23.12 -0.24
CA GLY A 3 -21.72 -22.11 -0.29
C GLY A 3 -21.27 -21.00 -1.22
N ARG A 4 -22.08 -20.69 -2.24
CA ARG A 4 -21.96 -19.46 -3.01
C ARG A 4 -22.01 -18.31 -2.00
N PHE A 5 -20.84 -17.77 -1.66
CA PHE A 5 -20.73 -16.48 -1.00
C PHE A 5 -21.21 -15.46 -2.03
N ASN A 6 -22.53 -15.27 -2.03
CA ASN A 6 -23.27 -14.31 -2.82
C ASN A 6 -22.55 -12.96 -2.83
N ASP A 7 -22.64 -12.26 -3.96
CA ASP A 7 -22.19 -10.91 -4.34
C ASP A 7 -22.44 -9.78 -3.31
N MET A 8 -22.08 -9.98 -2.05
CA MET A 8 -22.11 -8.96 -1.01
C MET A 8 -20.75 -8.27 -0.98
N GLN A 9 -20.76 -6.95 -0.86
CA GLN A 9 -19.54 -6.18 -0.65
C GLN A 9 -18.97 -6.56 0.73
N VAL A 10 -17.97 -7.43 0.75
CA VAL A 10 -17.26 -7.84 1.96
C VAL A 10 -15.86 -7.24 2.00
N TYR A 11 -15.66 -6.30 2.92
CA TYR A 11 -14.35 -5.69 3.16
C TYR A 11 -13.49 -6.60 4.03
N ALA A 12 -12.19 -6.61 3.74
CA ALA A 12 -11.19 -7.24 4.59
C ALA A 12 -10.70 -6.26 5.66
N PHE A 13 -10.83 -6.63 6.93
CA PHE A 13 -10.35 -5.87 8.07
C PHE A 13 -9.20 -6.61 8.75
N LYS A 14 -8.18 -5.84 9.12
CA LYS A 14 -7.10 -6.25 10.01
C LYS A 14 -7.47 -5.82 11.42
N ILE A 15 -7.61 -6.78 12.31
CA ILE A 15 -7.81 -6.54 13.73
C ILE A 15 -6.50 -6.84 14.45
N ARG A 16 -6.11 -5.94 15.35
CA ARG A 16 -4.96 -6.15 16.24
C ARG A 16 -5.44 -6.15 17.67
N TYR A 17 -5.07 -7.18 18.41
CA TYR A 17 -5.35 -7.32 19.84
C TYR A 17 -4.06 -7.23 20.65
N LYS A 18 -4.17 -6.68 21.85
CA LYS A 18 -3.06 -6.54 22.80
C LYS A 18 -3.45 -7.08 24.17
N LYS A 19 -2.70 -8.04 24.71
CA LYS A 19 -3.09 -8.74 25.95
C LYS A 19 -2.83 -7.86 27.16
N ASN A 20 -1.58 -7.38 27.31
CA ASN A 20 -1.22 -6.40 28.32
C ASN A 20 -0.73 -5.11 27.67
N LYS A 21 -0.91 -3.98 28.36
CA LYS A 21 -0.56 -2.64 27.82
C LYS A 21 0.93 -2.45 27.56
N GLU A 22 1.79 -3.25 28.18
CA GLU A 22 3.25 -3.18 28.07
C GLU A 22 3.82 -4.05 26.94
N ASP A 23 3.07 -5.04 26.43
CA ASP A 23 3.54 -5.94 25.38
C ASP A 23 3.89 -5.17 24.09
N LYS A 24 4.90 -5.62 23.33
CA LYS A 24 5.21 -5.03 22.02
C LYS A 24 4.48 -5.73 20.86
N ASP A 25 4.11 -6.99 21.08
CA ASP A 25 3.55 -7.84 20.04
C ASP A 25 2.02 -7.77 20.04
N TYR A 26 1.45 -7.81 18.84
CA TYR A 26 0.01 -7.81 18.62
C TYR A 26 -0.41 -9.15 18.04
N LEU A 27 -1.47 -9.75 18.59
CA LEU A 27 -2.18 -10.79 17.88
C LEU A 27 -2.93 -10.14 16.72
N THR A 28 -2.63 -10.54 15.49
CA THR A 28 -3.26 -10.00 14.29
C THR A 28 -4.22 -11.02 13.72
N GLU A 29 -5.47 -10.61 13.53
CA GLU A 29 -6.50 -11.40 12.88
C GLU A 29 -7.08 -10.67 11.68
N ILE A 30 -7.56 -11.46 10.72
CA ILE A 30 -8.20 -10.94 9.52
C ILE A 30 -9.64 -11.40 9.53
N ILE A 31 -10.56 -10.45 9.44
CA ILE A 31 -11.98 -10.73 9.38
C ILE A 31 -12.55 -10.10 8.11
N PHE A 32 -13.44 -10.83 7.48
CA PHE A 32 -14.26 -10.38 6.37
C PHE A 32 -15.60 -9.92 6.92
N ALA A 33 -15.96 -8.65 6.72
CA ALA A 33 -17.21 -8.07 7.22
C ALA A 33 -17.79 -7.07 6.23
N LYS A 34 -19.09 -6.79 6.31
CA LYS A 34 -19.80 -5.86 5.42
C LYS A 34 -19.48 -4.41 5.76
N SER A 35 -19.19 -4.11 7.02
CA SER A 35 -18.93 -2.75 7.50
C SER A 35 -17.91 -2.71 8.63
N LEU A 36 -17.34 -1.52 8.88
CA LEU A 36 -16.44 -1.28 10.01
C LEU A 36 -17.15 -1.54 11.35
N SER A 37 -18.43 -1.21 11.46
CA SER A 37 -19.23 -1.39 12.67
C SER A 37 -19.42 -2.86 13.01
N GLU A 38 -19.69 -3.69 11.99
CA GLU A 38 -19.78 -5.14 12.13
C GLU A 38 -18.43 -5.75 12.53
N ALA A 39 -17.34 -5.34 11.88
CA ALA A 39 -15.99 -5.76 12.25
C ALA A 39 -15.62 -5.36 13.69
N LYS A 40 -15.98 -4.14 14.12
CA LYS A 40 -15.78 -3.68 15.51
C LYS A 40 -16.59 -4.48 16.51
N ARG A 41 -17.85 -4.82 16.19
CA ARG A 41 -18.70 -5.64 17.05
C ARG A 41 -18.09 -7.03 17.25
N LEU A 42 -17.73 -7.71 16.17
CA LEU A 42 -17.07 -9.02 16.24
C LEU A 42 -15.76 -8.94 17.02
N ALA A 43 -14.99 -7.87 16.79
CA ALA A 43 -13.74 -7.66 17.51
C ALA A 43 -13.96 -7.47 19.01
N HIS A 44 -14.97 -6.69 19.38
CA HIS A 44 -15.35 -6.38 20.75
C HIS A 44 -15.91 -7.60 21.50
N GLU A 45 -16.68 -8.44 20.83
CA GLU A 45 -17.19 -9.69 21.41
C GLU A 45 -16.04 -10.63 21.80
N LYS A 46 -15.07 -10.79 20.89
CA LYS A 46 -13.84 -11.54 21.17
C LYS A 46 -12.98 -10.89 22.25
N PHE A 47 -12.86 -9.55 22.20
CA PHE A 47 -12.12 -8.75 23.18
C PHE A 47 -12.55 -9.07 24.61
N TRP A 48 -13.86 -9.08 24.88
CA TRP A 48 -14.40 -9.39 26.21
C TRP A 48 -14.27 -10.88 26.58
N LYS A 49 -14.52 -11.78 25.62
CA LYS A 49 -14.44 -13.23 25.86
C LYS A 49 -13.05 -13.67 26.32
N GLU A 50 -12.01 -13.09 25.71
CA GLU A 50 -10.61 -13.45 25.96
C GLU A 50 -9.89 -12.45 26.90
N LYS A 51 -10.62 -11.43 27.41
CA LYS A 51 -10.13 -10.39 28.33
C LYS A 51 -8.88 -9.67 27.83
N TRP A 52 -8.93 -9.20 26.59
CA TRP A 52 -7.87 -8.37 26.02
C TRP A 52 -7.85 -6.96 26.66
N SER A 53 -6.73 -6.25 26.55
CA SER A 53 -6.59 -4.88 27.10
C SER A 53 -6.91 -3.79 26.08
N GLU A 54 -6.52 -3.99 24.81
CA GLU A 54 -6.80 -3.08 23.72
C GLU A 54 -7.04 -3.84 22.41
N PHE A 55 -7.91 -3.30 21.56
CA PHE A 55 -8.05 -3.75 20.18
C PHE A 55 -8.14 -2.57 19.21
N SER A 56 -7.66 -2.77 17.98
CA SER A 56 -7.83 -1.83 16.88
C SER A 56 -8.33 -2.55 15.64
N VAL A 57 -9.27 -1.92 14.93
CA VAL A 57 -9.85 -2.45 13.69
C VAL A 57 -9.54 -1.48 12.56
N ASP A 58 -8.73 -1.95 11.62
CA ASP A 58 -8.30 -1.20 10.46
C ASP A 58 -8.70 -1.95 9.18
N PHE A 59 -8.87 -1.25 8.06
CA PHE A 59 -8.93 -1.94 6.76
C PHE A 59 -7.62 -2.67 6.48
N LEU A 60 -7.70 -3.85 5.87
CA LEU A 60 -6.52 -4.59 5.44
C LEU A 60 -5.82 -3.81 4.33
N LYS A 61 -4.70 -3.19 4.71
CA LYS A 61 -3.86 -2.38 3.82
C LYS A 61 -2.40 -2.76 4.00
N PHE A 62 -1.68 -2.76 2.89
CA PHE A 62 -0.25 -2.95 2.83
C PHE A 62 0.40 -1.66 2.37
N ASN A 63 1.39 -1.20 3.14
CA ASN A 63 2.15 -0.01 2.81
C ASN A 63 3.58 -0.43 2.51
N ALA A 64 4.17 0.14 1.47
CA ALA A 64 5.59 0.02 1.21
C ALA A 64 6.18 1.39 0.84
N TYR A 65 7.43 1.57 1.25
CA TYR A 65 8.14 2.83 1.10
C TYR A 65 9.52 2.55 0.51
N ALA A 66 9.87 3.26 -0.55
CA ALA A 66 11.26 3.35 -1.01
C ALA A 66 11.75 4.78 -0.76
N ARG A 67 12.75 4.92 0.12
CA ARG A 67 13.29 6.23 0.51
C ARG A 67 14.64 6.50 -0.16
N TYR A 68 14.93 7.78 -0.40
CA TYR A 68 16.21 8.26 -0.94
C TYR A 68 16.59 7.65 -2.29
N LEU A 69 15.59 7.42 -3.15
CA LEU A 69 15.83 6.96 -4.51
C LEU A 69 16.63 8.02 -5.26
N ARG A 70 17.74 7.63 -5.89
CA ARG A 70 18.60 8.51 -6.70
C ARG A 70 17.98 8.78 -8.09
N THR A 71 16.77 9.31 -8.10
CA THR A 71 16.04 9.73 -9.29
C THR A 71 15.16 10.94 -8.97
N SER A 72 14.75 11.67 -10.00
CA SER A 72 13.79 12.74 -9.84
C SER A 72 12.38 12.17 -9.78
N TYR A 73 11.55 12.69 -8.88
CA TYR A 73 10.12 12.34 -8.79
C TYR A 73 9.39 12.55 -10.14
N LYS A 74 9.78 13.56 -10.92
CA LYS A 74 9.23 13.85 -12.26
C LYS A 74 9.43 12.69 -13.24
N LYS A 75 10.51 11.92 -13.11
CA LYS A 75 10.78 10.74 -13.97
C LYS A 75 9.95 9.53 -13.56
N LEU A 76 9.51 9.46 -12.30
CA LEU A 76 8.65 8.38 -11.78
C LEU A 76 7.18 8.64 -12.15
N MET A 77 6.70 9.88 -12.09
CA MET A 77 5.29 10.24 -12.26
C MET A 77 4.58 9.61 -13.47
N PRO A 78 5.14 9.61 -14.70
CA PRO A 78 4.49 8.98 -15.84
C PRO A 78 4.22 7.48 -15.63
N ILE A 79 5.15 6.79 -14.97
CA ILE A 79 5.03 5.36 -14.66
C ILE A 79 3.97 5.16 -13.59
N LEU A 80 3.98 5.97 -12.53
CA LEU A 80 3.01 5.87 -11.43
C LEU A 80 1.58 6.15 -11.90
N ASN A 81 1.41 7.12 -12.80
CA ASN A 81 0.09 7.44 -13.36
C ASN A 81 -0.48 6.28 -14.17
N LEU A 82 0.38 5.52 -14.85
CA LEU A 82 -0.04 4.40 -15.67
C LEU A 82 -0.57 3.21 -14.84
N ILE A 83 0.03 2.94 -13.67
CA ILE A 83 -0.34 1.80 -12.83
C ILE A 83 -1.34 2.14 -11.71
N ARG A 84 -1.70 3.42 -11.54
CA ARG A 84 -2.60 3.84 -10.46
C ARG A 84 -3.98 3.20 -10.63
N GLY A 85 -4.46 2.53 -9.57
CA GLY A 85 -5.78 1.90 -9.57
C GLY A 85 -5.87 0.57 -10.33
N LYS A 86 -4.75 0.04 -10.85
CA LYS A 86 -4.68 -1.28 -11.46
C LYS A 86 -4.53 -2.38 -10.40
N ASN A 87 -4.74 -3.61 -10.84
CA ASN A 87 -4.42 -4.79 -10.04
C ASN A 87 -2.91 -4.86 -9.78
N LEU A 88 -2.50 -5.44 -8.65
CA LEU A 88 -1.08 -5.55 -8.29
C LEU A 88 -0.27 -6.34 -9.33
N ASP A 89 -0.75 -7.49 -9.76
CA ASP A 89 -0.03 -8.34 -10.73
C ASP A 89 0.00 -7.69 -12.12
N GLU A 90 -1.11 -7.08 -12.54
CA GLU A 90 -1.17 -6.31 -13.79
C GLU A 90 -0.16 -5.15 -13.75
N ALA A 91 -0.07 -4.42 -12.64
CA ALA A 91 0.87 -3.32 -12.48
C ALA A 91 2.33 -3.77 -12.57
N ILE A 92 2.68 -4.91 -11.96
CA ILE A 92 4.04 -5.48 -12.03
C ILE A 92 4.39 -5.80 -13.49
N ASN A 93 3.50 -6.48 -14.20
CA ASN A 93 3.70 -6.85 -15.60
C ASN A 93 3.93 -5.61 -16.47
N ILE A 94 3.11 -4.57 -16.32
CA ILE A 94 3.28 -3.38 -17.15
C ILE A 94 4.60 -2.67 -16.87
N VAL A 95 5.00 -2.56 -15.59
CA VAL A 95 6.26 -1.90 -15.23
C VAL A 95 7.46 -2.66 -15.76
N ALA A 96 7.41 -4.00 -15.80
CA ALA A 96 8.49 -4.84 -16.31
C ALA A 96 8.84 -4.55 -17.79
N PHE A 97 7.86 -4.21 -18.62
CA PHE A 97 8.08 -3.90 -20.03
C PHE A 97 8.55 -2.47 -20.32
N ILE A 98 8.61 -1.58 -19.32
CA ILE A 98 9.01 -0.19 -19.54
C ILE A 98 10.55 -0.07 -19.52
N PRO A 99 11.21 0.39 -20.62
CA PRO A 99 12.67 0.43 -20.73
C PRO A 99 13.29 1.65 -20.01
N ARG A 100 12.83 1.98 -18.80
CA ARG A 100 13.31 3.13 -18.01
C ARG A 100 13.90 2.65 -16.69
N LYS A 101 15.06 3.19 -16.30
CA LYS A 101 15.65 2.91 -14.97
C LYS A 101 14.68 3.17 -13.81
N ALA A 102 13.83 4.17 -13.94
CA ALA A 102 12.80 4.49 -12.96
C ALA A 102 11.76 3.37 -12.80
N ALA A 103 11.45 2.63 -13.87
CA ALA A 103 10.52 1.50 -13.83
C ALA A 103 11.05 0.38 -12.94
N ARG A 104 12.32 -0.01 -13.12
CA ARG A 104 13.00 -0.99 -12.26
C ARG A 104 12.96 -0.64 -10.76
N MET A 105 12.96 0.65 -10.41
CA MET A 105 12.83 1.07 -9.01
C MET A 105 11.42 0.87 -8.47
N VAL A 106 10.40 1.14 -9.31
CA VAL A 106 8.99 0.92 -8.96
C VAL A 106 8.69 -0.58 -8.87
N GLU A 107 9.18 -1.36 -9.82
CA GLU A 107 9.05 -2.82 -9.88
C GLU A 107 9.52 -3.48 -8.59
N LYS A 108 10.74 -3.16 -8.13
CA LYS A 108 11.27 -3.69 -6.87
C LYS A 108 10.37 -3.39 -5.68
N LEU A 109 9.76 -2.20 -5.64
CA LEU A 109 8.84 -1.84 -4.56
C LEU A 109 7.54 -2.64 -4.64
N LEU A 110 6.99 -2.83 -5.85
CA LEU A 110 5.79 -3.65 -6.06
C LEU A 110 6.04 -5.13 -5.73
N LEU A 111 7.20 -5.68 -6.10
CA LEU A 111 7.59 -7.04 -5.74
C LEU A 111 7.73 -7.22 -4.22
N SER A 112 8.28 -6.22 -3.53
CA SER A 112 8.32 -6.23 -2.05
C SER A 112 6.91 -6.21 -1.44
N VAL A 113 5.98 -5.44 -2.01
CA VAL A 113 4.57 -5.47 -1.57
C VAL A 113 3.95 -6.83 -1.82
N LYS A 114 4.19 -7.43 -2.99
CA LYS A 114 3.70 -8.77 -3.35
C LYS A 114 4.19 -9.83 -2.36
N ALA A 115 5.49 -9.85 -2.04
CA ALA A 115 6.04 -10.76 -1.05
C ALA A 115 5.40 -10.60 0.34
N ASN A 116 5.11 -9.37 0.76
CA ASN A 116 4.41 -9.13 2.03
C ASN A 116 2.97 -9.66 2.02
N ILE A 117 2.31 -9.62 0.86
CA ILE A 117 0.96 -10.17 0.67
C ILE A 117 1.00 -11.70 0.65
N GLU A 118 1.95 -12.30 -0.07
CA GLU A 118 2.18 -13.76 -0.12
C GLU A 118 2.42 -14.34 1.27
N TYR A 119 3.30 -13.70 2.06
CA TYR A 119 3.53 -14.08 3.45
C TYR A 119 2.27 -14.00 4.35
N LEU A 120 1.29 -13.17 4.00
CA LEU A 120 0.00 -13.14 4.69
C LEU A 120 -0.95 -14.23 4.17
N LEU A 121 -0.96 -14.48 2.86
CA LEU A 121 -1.76 -15.54 2.22
C LEU A 121 -1.43 -16.91 2.78
N ASP A 122 -0.14 -17.21 3.00
CA ASP A 122 0.30 -18.48 3.58
C ASP A 122 -0.33 -18.76 4.96
N ARG A 123 -0.63 -17.70 5.73
CA ARG A 123 -1.30 -17.81 7.03
C ARG A 123 -2.81 -17.76 6.95
N TYR A 124 -3.37 -17.29 5.84
CA TYR A 124 -4.78 -17.03 5.66
C TYR A 124 -5.22 -17.47 4.25
N PRO A 125 -5.53 -18.76 4.05
CA PRO A 125 -5.82 -19.34 2.72
C PRO A 125 -7.10 -18.80 2.07
N ASN A 126 -7.94 -18.07 2.82
CA ASN A 126 -9.17 -17.46 2.32
C ASN A 126 -8.92 -16.16 1.53
N LEU A 127 -7.70 -15.65 1.51
CA LEU A 127 -7.32 -14.49 0.72
C LEU A 127 -6.86 -14.94 -0.68
N ASN A 128 -7.02 -14.07 -1.68
CA ASN A 128 -6.48 -14.28 -3.00
C ASN A 128 -5.69 -13.04 -3.44
N ILE A 129 -4.50 -13.24 -4.01
CA ILE A 129 -3.62 -12.16 -4.48
C ILE A 129 -4.29 -11.27 -5.54
N ASN A 130 -5.15 -11.87 -6.37
CA ASN A 130 -5.87 -11.17 -7.44
C ASN A 130 -6.87 -10.13 -6.92
N ASN A 131 -7.19 -10.12 -5.63
CA ASN A 131 -8.11 -9.15 -5.05
C ASN A 131 -7.42 -7.87 -4.57
N PHE A 132 -6.08 -7.77 -4.68
CA PHE A 132 -5.32 -6.62 -4.24
C PHE A 132 -5.09 -5.59 -5.37
N PHE A 133 -5.43 -4.34 -5.07
CA PHE A 133 -5.36 -3.21 -5.98
C PHE A 133 -4.54 -2.08 -5.38
N ILE A 134 -3.87 -1.31 -6.25
CA ILE A 134 -3.12 -0.12 -5.85
C ILE A 134 -4.12 0.99 -5.50
N LEU A 135 -4.26 1.30 -4.20
CA LEU A 135 -5.14 2.36 -3.71
C LEU A 135 -4.50 3.74 -3.92
N GLU A 136 -3.25 3.87 -3.48
CA GLU A 136 -2.50 5.11 -3.58
C GLU A 136 -1.07 4.84 -4.02
N LEU A 137 -0.61 5.65 -4.97
CA LEU A 137 0.73 5.57 -5.50
C LEU A 137 1.21 6.95 -5.90
N PHE A 138 2.25 7.41 -5.21
CA PHE A 138 2.79 8.74 -5.44
C PHE A 138 4.28 8.78 -5.08
N ALA A 139 5.00 9.67 -5.76
CA ALA A 139 6.38 10.00 -5.44
C ALA A 139 6.45 11.42 -4.89
N THR A 140 7.20 11.61 -3.81
CA THR A 140 7.49 12.91 -3.24
C THR A 140 8.95 13.28 -3.49
N LYS A 141 9.24 14.58 -3.36
CA LYS A 141 10.58 15.12 -3.47
C LYS A 141 11.38 14.74 -2.22
N GLY A 142 12.59 14.21 -2.42
CA GLY A 142 13.55 13.96 -1.35
C GLY A 142 14.60 15.08 -1.26
N PRO A 143 15.62 14.90 -0.40
CA PRO A 143 16.74 15.84 -0.34
C PRO A 143 17.53 15.85 -1.65
N PHE A 144 18.21 16.96 -1.92
CA PHE A 144 19.14 17.03 -3.05
C PHE A 144 20.56 16.75 -2.59
N ILE A 145 21.28 15.93 -3.34
CA ILE A 145 22.74 15.86 -3.20
C ILE A 145 23.33 17.09 -3.87
N LYS A 146 24.13 17.84 -3.11
CA LYS A 146 24.87 18.99 -3.61
C LYS A 146 26.20 18.52 -4.24
N ARG A 147 26.48 18.99 -5.45
CA ARG A 147 27.76 18.86 -6.16
C ARG A 147 28.14 20.23 -6.72
N TRP A 148 29.42 20.45 -6.95
CA TRP A 148 29.94 21.67 -7.56
C TRP A 148 30.52 21.34 -8.92
N ASP A 149 30.39 22.26 -9.85
CA ASP A 149 30.93 22.16 -11.20
C ASP A 149 31.59 23.49 -11.57
N THR A 150 32.76 23.41 -12.19
CA THR A 150 33.52 24.58 -12.64
C THR A 150 32.91 25.10 -13.93
N LYS A 151 32.75 26.42 -14.02
CA LYS A 151 32.27 27.14 -15.21
C LYS A 151 33.35 28.12 -15.70
N TYR A 152 33.07 28.78 -16.82
CA TYR A 152 33.97 29.76 -17.41
C TYR A 152 34.30 30.90 -16.43
N ARG A 153 35.46 31.55 -16.64
CA ARG A 153 35.92 32.72 -15.86
C ARG A 153 36.01 32.48 -14.34
N GLY A 154 36.43 31.28 -13.92
CA GLY A 154 36.60 30.95 -12.49
C GLY A 154 35.29 30.83 -11.69
N MET A 155 34.13 30.76 -12.35
CA MET A 155 32.84 30.63 -11.68
C MET A 155 32.60 29.20 -11.20
N GLY A 156 32.06 29.03 -9.99
CA GLY A 156 31.56 27.75 -9.48
C GLY A 156 30.03 27.72 -9.43
N THR A 157 29.41 26.74 -10.09
CA THR A 157 27.95 26.53 -10.01
C THR A 157 27.64 25.25 -9.25
N ARG A 158 26.53 25.24 -8.51
CA ARG A 158 26.03 24.05 -7.82
C ARG A 158 25.17 23.20 -8.75
N ILE A 159 25.53 21.93 -8.90
CA ILE A 159 24.68 20.90 -9.50
C ILE A 159 23.89 20.21 -8.38
N LEU A 160 22.57 20.19 -8.51
CA LEU A 160 21.68 19.47 -7.61
C LEU A 160 21.26 18.14 -8.23
N LYS A 161 21.60 17.03 -7.57
CA LYS A 161 21.10 15.70 -7.95
C LYS A 161 19.86 15.38 -7.11
N PRO A 162 18.65 15.37 -7.70
CA PRO A 162 17.42 15.12 -6.95
C PRO A 162 17.35 13.68 -6.44
N MET A 163 16.81 13.54 -5.23
CA MET A 163 16.27 12.27 -4.75
C MET A 163 14.74 12.33 -4.68
N SER A 164 14.13 11.16 -4.57
CA SER A 164 12.70 11.00 -4.36
C SER A 164 12.40 9.94 -3.32
N HIS A 165 11.21 10.04 -2.72
CA HIS A 165 10.61 8.96 -1.95
C HIS A 165 9.39 8.45 -2.71
N LEU A 166 9.19 7.14 -2.71
CA LEU A 166 8.06 6.48 -3.36
C LEU A 166 7.24 5.77 -2.28
N THR A 167 5.93 6.00 -2.31
CA THR A 167 4.98 5.38 -1.39
C THR A 167 3.93 4.62 -2.19
N VAL A 168 3.74 3.35 -1.83
CA VAL A 168 2.69 2.49 -2.38
C VAL A 168 1.76 2.09 -1.23
N ARG A 169 0.45 2.21 -1.45
CA ARG A 169 -0.58 1.61 -0.59
C ARG A 169 -1.45 0.67 -1.42
N VAL A 170 -1.52 -0.58 -0.99
CA VAL A 170 -2.31 -1.64 -1.61
C VAL A 170 -3.38 -2.10 -0.64
N GLY A 171 -4.56 -2.42 -1.16
CA GLY A 171 -5.66 -2.95 -0.37
C GLY A 171 -6.67 -3.68 -1.24
N TYR A 172 -7.76 -4.13 -0.63
CA TYR A 172 -8.75 -4.95 -1.30
C TYR A 172 -9.57 -4.17 -2.35
N LYS A 173 -9.99 -4.86 -3.42
CA LYS A 173 -10.75 -4.33 -4.56
C LYS A 173 -11.95 -3.46 -4.15
N GLU A 174 -12.68 -3.87 -3.12
CA GLU A 174 -13.88 -3.16 -2.67
C GLU A 174 -13.57 -1.80 -2.06
N MET A 175 -12.46 -1.71 -1.33
CA MET A 175 -11.98 -0.43 -0.80
C MET A 175 -11.64 0.54 -1.94
N ALA A 176 -11.05 0.04 -3.02
CA ALA A 176 -10.77 0.84 -4.21
C ALA A 176 -12.05 1.36 -4.89
N LYS A 177 -13.10 0.53 -4.98
CA LYS A 177 -14.41 0.95 -5.52
C LYS A 177 -15.05 2.04 -4.66
N LYS A 178 -15.04 1.87 -3.34
CA LYS A 178 -15.60 2.87 -2.40
C LYS A 178 -14.91 4.23 -2.54
N LEU A 179 -13.57 4.25 -2.57
CA LEU A 179 -12.78 5.49 -2.74
C LEU A 179 -13.03 6.19 -4.08
N LYS A 180 -13.33 5.43 -5.16
CA LYS A 180 -13.73 6.02 -6.44
C LYS A 180 -15.09 6.70 -6.34
N LYS A 181 -16.08 6.01 -5.76
CA LYS A 181 -17.44 6.54 -5.58
C LYS A 181 -17.45 7.82 -4.74
N GLU A 182 -16.71 7.85 -3.62
CA GLU A 182 -16.59 9.05 -2.78
C GLU A 182 -16.00 10.25 -3.54
N LYS A 183 -15.01 10.01 -4.41
CA LYS A 183 -14.40 11.08 -5.23
C LYS A 183 -15.33 11.61 -6.32
N GLU A 184 -16.25 10.79 -6.83
CA GLU A 184 -17.25 11.21 -7.81
C GLU A 184 -18.35 12.05 -7.16
N VAL A 185 -18.83 11.66 -5.98
CA VAL A 185 -19.84 12.41 -5.22
C VAL A 185 -19.36 13.79 -4.81
N VAL A 186 -18.08 13.95 -4.43
CA VAL A 186 -17.51 15.25 -4.03
C VAL A 186 -17.32 16.21 -5.24
N ARG A 187 -17.33 15.68 -6.47
CA ARG A 187 -17.12 16.46 -7.69
C ARG A 187 -18.40 16.87 -8.40
N GLY A 188 -19.53 16.23 -8.09
CA GLY A 188 -20.86 16.57 -8.59
C GLY A 188 -21.59 17.46 -7.61
#